data_AF-A0A2T7NGY8-F1
#
_entry.id   AF-A0A2T7NGY8-F1
#
_cell.length_a   1.000
_cell.length_b   1.000
_cell.length_c   1.000
_cell.angle_alpha   90.00
_cell.angle_beta   90.00
_cell.angle_gamma   90.00
#
_symmetry.space_group_name_H-M   'P 1'
#
loop_
_entity.id
_entity.type
_entity.pdbx_description
1 polymer ?
#
loop_
_entity_poly.entity_id
_entity_poly.type
_entity_poly.pdbx_seq_one_letter_code
_entity_poly.pdbx_strand_id
1 'polypeptide(L)'
;MEQCDGSTGGGDGGGGEMRECTKGCGLLLLTADDREHNCLAELRTCIEVLRMELLGKLEHQRQETQLLLDNQRGHMIQREAMLQASIQQLKEDLALVSQQVKLLLELDHKRSQDLERMQQERAELLDVLNSLQAEPTGEASQCCERCASTPDTCTATDNAGRKVTTL
;
A
#
# COMPACT_ATOMS: atom_id res chain seq x y z
N MET A 1 -20.26 -89.15 -46.89
CA MET A 1 -19.04 -89.42 -47.66
C MET A 1 -19.02 -88.41 -48.78
N GLU A 2 -18.18 -87.39 -48.67
CA GLU A 2 -17.46 -86.80 -49.81
C GLU A 2 -16.42 -85.87 -49.20
N GLN A 3 -15.19 -86.39 -49.21
CA GLN A 3 -13.97 -85.65 -49.00
C GLN A 3 -13.72 -84.84 -50.28
N CYS A 4 -13.41 -83.56 -50.12
CA CYS A 4 -12.75 -82.79 -51.18
C CYS A 4 -11.35 -82.44 -50.67
N ASP A 5 -10.39 -83.22 -51.13
CA ASP A 5 -8.96 -82.92 -51.08
C ASP A 5 -8.62 -81.77 -52.02
N GLY A 6 -7.61 -81.00 -51.62
CA GLY A 6 -6.64 -80.42 -52.54
C GLY A 6 -6.89 -79.00 -53.01
N SER A 7 -6.06 -78.07 -52.54
CA SER A 7 -5.02 -77.50 -53.42
C SER A 7 -4.13 -76.51 -52.67
N THR A 8 -2.84 -76.83 -52.72
CA THR A 8 -1.69 -75.94 -52.60
C THR A 8 -1.82 -74.74 -53.55
N GLY A 9 -1.73 -73.54 -52.99
CA GLY A 9 -1.56 -72.29 -53.74
C GLY A 9 -0.55 -71.40 -53.03
N GLY A 10 0.70 -71.50 -53.47
CA GLY A 10 1.74 -70.51 -53.12
C GLY A 10 1.44 -69.20 -53.85
N GLY A 11 1.50 -68.10 -53.10
CA GLY A 11 1.29 -66.75 -53.60
C GLY A 11 1.95 -65.76 -52.67
N ASP A 12 3.18 -65.42 -53.05
CA ASP A 12 4.10 -64.43 -52.50
C ASP A 12 3.38 -63.11 -52.13
N GLY A 13 3.11 -62.94 -50.84
CA GLY A 13 2.53 -61.74 -50.26
C GLY A 13 3.51 -61.17 -49.25
N GLY A 14 4.44 -60.33 -49.72
CA GLY A 14 5.39 -59.56 -48.91
C GLY A 14 4.72 -58.48 -48.07
N GLY A 15 3.78 -58.86 -47.22
CA GLY A 15 3.31 -58.09 -46.07
C GLY A 15 3.82 -58.77 -44.82
N GLY A 16 4.96 -58.32 -44.29
CA GLY A 16 5.55 -58.89 -43.08
C GLY A 16 4.61 -58.68 -41.89
N GLU A 17 3.84 -59.70 -41.53
CA GLU A 17 3.07 -59.73 -40.29
C GLU A 17 4.06 -59.66 -39.12
N MET A 18 3.94 -58.58 -38.33
CA MET A 18 4.75 -58.36 -37.15
C MET A 18 4.33 -59.36 -36.08
N ARG A 19 5.20 -60.32 -35.77
CA ARG A 19 4.91 -61.39 -34.80
C ARG A 19 5.70 -61.21 -33.52
N GLU A 20 5.11 -61.56 -32.39
CA GLU A 20 5.85 -61.61 -31.12
C GLU A 20 6.84 -62.77 -31.12
N CYS A 21 7.99 -62.56 -30.47
CA CYS A 21 9.01 -63.59 -30.35
C CYS A 21 8.50 -64.82 -29.57
N THR A 22 8.53 -65.98 -30.20
CA THR A 22 8.11 -67.27 -29.63
C THR A 22 8.99 -67.74 -28.46
N LYS A 23 10.20 -67.17 -28.31
CA LYS A 23 11.12 -67.43 -27.18
C LYS A 23 10.72 -66.67 -25.90
N GLY A 24 9.69 -65.83 -25.95
CA GLY A 24 9.10 -65.20 -24.77
C GLY A 24 9.77 -63.90 -24.30
N CYS A 25 10.56 -63.23 -25.15
CA CYS A 25 11.10 -61.90 -24.81
C CYS A 25 10.10 -60.75 -25.01
N GLY A 26 8.93 -61.03 -25.60
CA GLY A 26 7.85 -60.05 -25.82
C GLY A 26 8.15 -58.99 -26.87
N LEU A 27 9.26 -59.10 -27.60
CA LEU A 27 9.61 -58.18 -28.68
C LEU A 27 8.99 -58.63 -30.00
N LEU A 28 8.62 -57.64 -30.81
CA LEU A 28 8.04 -57.84 -32.12
C LEU A 28 9.14 -58.02 -33.17
N LEU A 29 9.02 -59.09 -33.96
CA LEU A 29 9.98 -59.47 -34.99
C LEU A 29 9.51 -58.99 -36.35
N LEU A 30 10.40 -58.31 -37.07
CA LEU A 30 10.15 -57.83 -38.43
C LEU A 30 10.45 -58.91 -39.49
N THR A 31 11.12 -60.00 -39.12
CA THR A 31 11.48 -61.11 -40.02
C THR A 31 10.78 -62.41 -39.62
N ALA A 32 10.49 -63.24 -40.62
CA ALA A 32 9.77 -64.51 -40.44
C ALA A 32 10.63 -65.64 -39.82
N ASP A 33 11.88 -65.38 -39.43
CA ASP A 33 12.80 -66.37 -38.86
C ASP A 33 13.25 -66.01 -37.43
N ASP A 34 12.73 -66.74 -36.44
CA ASP A 34 13.09 -66.59 -35.02
C ASP A 34 14.51 -67.08 -34.70
N ARG A 35 15.15 -67.78 -35.65
CA ARG A 35 16.47 -68.41 -35.47
C ARG A 35 17.59 -67.38 -35.35
N GLU A 36 17.46 -66.25 -36.02
CA GLU A 36 18.46 -65.16 -36.01
C GLU A 36 18.22 -64.16 -34.86
N HIS A 37 17.05 -64.19 -34.22
CA HIS A 37 16.72 -63.29 -33.13
C HIS A 37 17.43 -63.67 -31.82
N ASN A 38 18.28 -62.76 -31.32
CA ASN A 38 18.97 -62.88 -30.05
C ASN A 38 18.24 -62.09 -28.95
N CYS A 39 17.30 -62.75 -28.27
CA CYS A 39 16.49 -62.15 -27.20
C CYS A 39 17.33 -61.43 -26.14
N LEU A 40 18.49 -62.00 -25.76
CA LEU A 40 19.32 -61.43 -24.72
C LEU A 40 20.01 -60.14 -25.18
N ALA A 41 20.43 -60.05 -26.45
CA ALA A 41 21.00 -58.83 -27.00
C ALA A 41 19.93 -57.73 -27.07
N GLU A 42 18.75 -58.05 -27.59
CA GLU A 42 17.66 -57.08 -27.73
C GLU A 42 17.09 -56.61 -26.39
N LEU A 43 16.93 -57.50 -25.41
CA LEU A 43 16.51 -57.08 -24.07
C LEU A 43 17.56 -56.18 -23.40
N ARG A 44 18.86 -56.42 -23.63
CA ARG A 44 19.93 -55.55 -23.13
C ARG A 44 19.86 -54.16 -23.78
N THR A 45 19.66 -54.08 -25.09
CA THR A 45 19.50 -52.79 -25.78
C THR A 45 18.26 -52.06 -25.28
N CYS A 46 17.13 -52.74 -25.13
CA CYS A 46 15.90 -52.15 -24.57
C CYS A 46 16.13 -51.61 -23.15
N ILE A 47 16.82 -52.35 -22.27
CA ILE A 47 17.13 -51.89 -20.92
C ILE A 47 18.00 -50.63 -20.95
N GLU A 48 19.03 -50.60 -21.78
CA GLU A 48 19.90 -49.41 -21.88
C GLU A 48 19.15 -48.20 -22.46
N VAL A 49 18.28 -48.39 -23.45
CA VAL A 49 17.41 -47.32 -23.98
C VAL A 49 16.49 -46.79 -22.88
N LEU A 50 15.77 -47.66 -22.17
CA LEU A 50 14.89 -47.26 -21.07
C LEU A 50 15.65 -46.56 -19.95
N ARG A 51 16.87 -46.99 -19.66
CA ARG A 51 17.75 -46.34 -18.69
C ARG A 51 18.13 -44.94 -19.14
N MET A 52 18.51 -44.77 -20.41
CA MET A 52 18.82 -43.45 -20.96
C MET A 52 17.60 -42.52 -20.95
N GLU A 53 16.42 -43.02 -21.31
CA GLU A 53 15.17 -42.26 -21.23
C GLU A 53 14.84 -41.84 -19.80
N LEU A 54 14.97 -42.75 -18.83
CA LEU A 54 14.72 -42.45 -17.43
C LEU A 54 15.69 -41.40 -16.90
N LEU A 55 16.98 -41.53 -17.21
CA LEU A 55 17.99 -40.53 -16.84
C LEU A 55 17.68 -39.17 -17.45
N GLY A 56 17.28 -39.13 -18.73
CA GLY A 56 16.86 -37.90 -19.39
C GLY A 56 15.64 -37.24 -18.72
N LYS A 57 14.62 -38.04 -18.38
CA LYS A 57 13.42 -37.56 -17.66
C LYS A 57 13.77 -37.01 -16.28
N LEU A 58 14.61 -37.71 -15.52
CA LEU A 58 15.04 -37.27 -14.20
C LEU A 58 15.85 -35.97 -14.27
N GLU A 59 16.77 -35.86 -15.22
CA GLU A 59 17.55 -34.64 -15.41
C GLU A 59 16.65 -33.46 -15.82
N HIS A 60 15.68 -33.69 -16.70
CA HIS A 60 14.72 -32.66 -17.09
C HIS A 60 13.88 -32.17 -15.90
N GLN A 61 13.33 -33.09 -15.09
CA GLN A 61 12.58 -32.73 -13.88
C GLN A 61 13.45 -31.98 -12.86
N ARG A 62 14.71 -32.39 -12.71
CA ARG A 62 15.66 -31.70 -11.85
C ARG A 62 15.90 -30.25 -12.32
N GLN A 63 16.08 -30.05 -13.63
CA GLN A 63 16.30 -28.71 -14.19
C GLN A 63 15.04 -27.84 -14.06
N GLU A 64 13.86 -28.40 -14.33
CA GLU A 64 12.59 -27.69 -14.19
C GLU A 64 12.36 -27.23 -12.74
N THR A 65 12.54 -28.14 -11.79
CA THR A 65 12.41 -27.80 -10.36
C THR A 65 13.44 -26.76 -9.92
N GLN A 66 14.67 -26.84 -10.41
CA GLN A 66 15.70 -25.83 -10.16
C GLN A 66 15.31 -24.46 -10.71
N LEU A 67 14.81 -24.40 -11.95
CA LEU A 67 14.37 -23.15 -12.58
C LEU A 67 13.20 -22.50 -11.84
N LEU A 68 12.25 -23.31 -11.36
CA LEU A 68 11.13 -22.81 -10.55
C LEU A 68 11.62 -22.20 -9.23
N LEU A 69 12.53 -22.88 -8.54
CA LEU A 69 13.11 -22.39 -7.28
C LEU A 69 13.93 -21.12 -7.49
N ASP A 70 14.75 -21.05 -8.55
CA ASP A 70 15.56 -19.88 -8.85
C ASP A 70 14.68 -18.67 -9.23
N ASN A 71 13.62 -18.89 -10.00
CA ASN A 71 12.65 -17.86 -10.33
C ASN A 71 11.93 -17.34 -9.07
N GLN A 72 11.44 -18.27 -8.23
CA GLN A 72 10.78 -17.93 -6.98
C GLN A 72 11.71 -17.15 -6.05
N ARG A 73 12.97 -17.58 -5.93
CA ARG A 73 13.99 -16.90 -5.14
C ARG A 73 14.24 -15.49 -5.66
N GLY A 74 14.43 -15.32 -6.97
CA GLY A 74 14.63 -14.02 -7.60
C GLY A 74 13.45 -13.07 -7.33
N HIS A 75 12.23 -13.56 -7.52
CA HIS A 75 11.01 -12.79 -7.24
C HIS A 75 10.89 -12.38 -5.77
N MET A 76 11.18 -13.30 -4.83
CA MET A 76 11.14 -12.96 -3.39
C MET A 76 12.19 -11.92 -3.02
N ILE A 77 13.42 -12.01 -3.54
CA ILE A 77 14.48 -11.02 -3.29
C ILE A 77 14.06 -9.65 -3.83
N GLN A 78 13.53 -9.58 -5.05
CA GLN A 78 13.07 -8.32 -5.62
C GLN A 78 11.93 -7.73 -4.80
N ARG A 79 10.96 -8.57 -4.39
CA ARG A 79 9.84 -8.14 -3.54
C ARG A 79 10.31 -7.63 -2.19
N GLU A 80 11.27 -8.30 -1.56
CA GLU A 80 11.88 -7.86 -0.32
C GLU A 80 12.54 -6.49 -0.48
N ALA A 81 13.33 -6.28 -1.54
CA ALA A 81 13.97 -5.01 -1.82
C ALA A 81 12.94 -3.87 -2.00
N MET A 82 11.84 -4.12 -2.71
CA MET A 82 10.74 -3.15 -2.87
C MET A 82 10.07 -2.80 -1.54
N LEU A 83 9.82 -3.81 -0.69
CA LEU A 83 9.23 -3.59 0.63
C LEU A 83 10.17 -2.83 1.55
N GLN A 84 11.46 -3.14 1.55
CA GLN A 84 12.47 -2.41 2.32
C GLN A 84 12.55 -0.93 1.90
N ALA A 85 12.54 -0.66 0.59
CA ALA A 85 12.49 0.72 0.08
C ALA A 85 11.22 1.46 0.54
N SER A 86 10.06 0.79 0.46
CA SER A 86 8.78 1.37 0.91
C SER A 86 8.79 1.66 2.41
N ILE A 87 9.35 0.77 3.23
CA ILE A 87 9.50 0.98 4.68
C ILE A 87 10.40 2.19 4.93
N GLN A 88 11.49 2.33 4.19
CA GLN A 88 12.41 3.45 4.37
C GLN A 88 11.75 4.78 4.02
N GLN A 89 11.03 4.84 2.91
CA GLN A 89 10.25 6.02 2.52
C GLN A 89 9.19 6.38 3.57
N LEU A 90 8.44 5.40 4.08
CA LEU A 90 7.43 5.65 5.12
C LEU A 90 8.04 6.18 6.43
N LYS A 91 9.27 5.75 6.78
CA LYS A 91 9.98 6.30 7.94
C LYS A 91 10.35 7.76 7.74
N GLU A 92 10.78 8.13 6.54
CA GLU A 92 11.13 9.50 6.19
C GLU A 92 9.88 10.40 6.21
N ASP A 93 8.78 9.94 5.61
CA ASP A 93 7.49 10.64 5.63
C ASP A 93 6.98 10.82 7.07
N LEU A 94 7.06 9.77 7.89
CA LEU A 94 6.66 9.83 9.30
C LEU A 94 7.52 10.82 10.10
N ALA A 95 8.83 10.83 9.87
CA ALA A 95 9.74 11.77 10.53
C ALA A 95 9.40 13.22 10.17
N LEU A 96 9.13 13.48 8.89
CA LEU A 96 8.72 14.79 8.39
C LEU A 96 7.40 15.24 9.02
N VAL A 97 6.37 14.39 9.00
CA VAL A 97 5.07 14.70 9.60
C VAL A 97 5.21 14.92 11.10
N SER A 98 6.01 14.11 11.80
CA SER A 98 6.26 14.28 13.24
C SER A 98 6.89 15.64 13.54
N GLN A 99 7.85 16.08 12.72
CA GLN A 99 8.47 17.40 12.86
C GLN A 99 7.46 18.53 12.61
N GLN A 100 6.63 18.40 11.57
CA GLN A 100 5.58 19.38 11.26
C GLN A 100 4.57 19.50 12.40
N VAL A 101 4.13 18.38 12.97
CA VAL A 101 3.19 18.38 14.11
C VAL A 101 3.81 19.09 15.32
N LYS A 102 5.08 18.82 15.65
CA LYS A 102 5.77 19.53 16.75
C LYS A 102 5.81 21.03 16.52
N LEU A 103 6.17 21.47 15.32
CA LEU A 103 6.17 22.89 14.95
C LEU A 103 4.78 23.52 15.09
N LEU A 104 3.74 22.84 14.62
CA LEU A 104 2.36 23.32 14.74
C LEU A 104 1.93 23.47 16.21
N LEU A 105 2.30 22.53 17.07
CA LEU A 105 2.01 22.61 18.51
C LEU A 105 2.73 23.79 19.18
N GLU A 106 3.99 24.05 18.82
CA GLU A 106 4.74 25.21 19.33
C GLU A 106 4.10 26.54 18.90
N LEU A 107 3.66 26.63 17.63
CA LEU A 107 2.98 27.80 17.10
C LEU A 107 1.63 28.03 17.77
N ASP A 108 0.85 26.98 17.99
CA ASP A 108 -0.45 27.07 18.65
C ASP A 108 -0.32 27.46 20.14
N HIS A 109 0.71 26.92 20.81
CA HIS A 109 1.03 27.33 22.18
C HIS A 109 1.39 28.81 22.26
N LYS A 110 2.26 29.29 21.36
CA LYS A 110 2.62 30.70 21.29
C LYS A 110 1.41 31.59 21.02
N ARG A 111 0.56 31.21 20.06
CA ARG A 111 -0.69 31.92 19.76
C ARG A 111 -1.60 32.00 20.98
N SER A 112 -1.70 30.93 21.76
CA SER A 112 -2.51 30.90 22.99
C SER A 112 -1.97 31.88 24.04
N GLN A 113 -0.65 31.92 24.25
CA GLN A 113 -0.01 32.89 25.15
C GLN A 113 -0.22 34.34 24.68
N ASP A 114 -0.09 34.61 23.38
CA ASP A 114 -0.31 35.94 22.81
C ASP A 114 -1.76 36.39 23.01
N LEU A 115 -2.73 35.47 22.84
CA LEU A 115 -4.14 35.75 23.12
C LEU A 115 -4.40 36.05 24.59
N GLU A 116 -3.81 35.30 25.52
CA GLU A 116 -3.93 35.54 26.96
C GLU A 116 -3.36 36.92 27.34
N ARG A 117 -2.19 37.29 26.80
CA ARG A 117 -1.59 38.61 27.03
C ARG A 117 -2.49 39.73 26.52
N MET A 118 -3.01 39.61 25.29
CA MET A 118 -3.91 40.61 24.71
C MET A 118 -5.21 40.75 25.51
N GLN A 119 -5.70 39.66 26.11
CA GLN A 119 -6.85 39.70 27.01
C GLN A 119 -6.55 40.43 28.32
N GLN A 120 -5.36 40.24 28.88
CA GLN A 120 -4.90 40.96 30.08
C GLN A 120 -4.74 42.46 29.80
N GLU A 121 -4.03 42.83 28.74
CA GLU A 121 -3.84 44.22 28.32
C GLU A 121 -5.21 44.91 28.07
N ARG A 122 -6.15 44.21 27.42
CA ARG A 122 -7.52 44.70 27.24
C ARG A 122 -8.22 44.94 28.58
N ALA A 123 -8.11 44.02 29.54
CA ALA A 123 -8.76 44.14 30.84
C ALA A 123 -8.19 45.32 31.64
N GLU A 124 -6.87 45.50 31.64
CA GLU A 124 -6.19 46.64 32.27
C GLU A 124 -6.62 47.96 31.64
N LEU A 125 -6.69 48.05 30.31
CA LEU A 125 -7.16 49.26 29.63
C LEU A 125 -8.62 49.59 29.99
N LEU A 126 -9.49 48.58 30.12
CA LEU A 126 -10.86 48.78 30.55
C LEU A 126 -10.95 49.28 32.00
N ASP A 127 -10.09 48.77 32.90
CA ASP A 127 -10.04 49.23 34.30
C ASP A 127 -9.56 50.69 34.41
N VAL A 128 -8.54 51.07 33.63
CA VAL A 128 -8.10 52.46 33.51
C VAL A 128 -9.21 53.36 32.98
N LEU A 129 -9.95 52.94 31.95
CA LEU A 129 -11.09 53.71 31.43
C LEU A 129 -12.22 53.85 32.46
N ASN A 130 -12.51 52.80 33.23
CA ASN A 130 -13.53 52.83 34.27
C ASN A 130 -13.14 53.75 35.44
N SER A 131 -11.87 53.73 35.87
CA SER A 131 -11.37 54.62 36.92
C SER A 131 -11.42 56.09 36.48
N LEU A 132 -11.07 56.40 35.21
CA LEU A 132 -11.21 57.74 34.65
C LEU A 132 -12.67 58.22 34.55
N GLN A 133 -13.64 57.31 34.40
CA GLN A 133 -15.07 57.64 34.42
C GLN A 133 -15.65 57.74 35.84
N ALA A 134 -15.03 57.06 36.80
CA ALA A 134 -15.44 57.04 38.21
C ALA A 134 -14.89 58.21 39.02
N GLU A 135 -13.79 58.84 38.58
CA GLU A 135 -13.43 60.18 39.02
C GLU A 135 -14.60 61.10 38.67
N PRO A 136 -15.31 61.66 39.66
CA PRO A 136 -16.42 62.53 39.36
C PRO A 136 -15.87 63.67 38.51
N THR A 137 -16.54 63.95 37.41
CA THR A 137 -16.64 65.32 36.92
C THR A 137 -17.19 66.13 38.09
N GLY A 138 -16.27 66.59 38.94
CA GLY A 138 -16.51 67.53 40.02
C GLY A 138 -16.76 68.90 39.41
N GLU A 139 -17.78 68.98 38.55
CA GLU A 139 -18.21 70.17 37.83
C GLU A 139 -19.65 69.95 37.33
N ALA A 140 -20.55 69.51 38.21
CA ALA A 140 -21.98 69.71 38.00
C ALA A 140 -22.69 69.89 39.35
N SER A 141 -23.17 71.12 39.57
CA SER A 141 -23.90 71.59 40.75
C SER A 141 -23.06 72.14 41.91
N GLN A 142 -22.19 73.12 41.61
CA GLN A 142 -22.20 74.31 42.46
C GLN A 142 -23.59 74.95 42.34
N CYS A 143 -24.51 74.51 43.18
CA CYS A 143 -25.70 75.29 43.48
C CYS A 143 -25.21 76.57 44.18
N CYS A 144 -25.32 77.70 43.48
CA CYS A 144 -25.01 79.01 44.03
C CYS A 144 -25.87 79.25 45.29
N GLU A 145 -25.25 79.36 46.47
CA GLU A 145 -25.94 79.69 47.75
C GLU A 145 -26.67 81.04 47.71
N ARG A 146 -26.51 81.82 46.63
CA ARG A 146 -27.15 83.11 46.42
C ARG A 146 -28.50 83.05 45.70
N CYS A 147 -28.94 81.86 45.27
CA CYS A 147 -30.19 81.68 44.53
C CYS A 147 -31.39 81.25 45.41
N ALA A 148 -31.24 81.17 46.73
CA ALA A 148 -32.29 80.70 47.64
C ALA A 148 -33.52 81.65 47.76
N SER A 149 -33.51 82.83 47.13
CA SER A 149 -34.56 83.85 47.33
C SER A 149 -35.38 84.23 46.09
N THR A 150 -35.08 83.74 44.87
CA THR A 150 -35.95 83.96 43.69
C THR A 150 -35.78 82.87 42.62
N PRO A 151 -36.85 82.20 42.16
CA PRO A 151 -36.73 81.05 41.25
C PRO A 151 -36.52 81.38 39.77
N ASP A 152 -36.63 82.64 39.34
CA ASP A 152 -36.66 82.97 37.91
C ASP A 152 -35.45 83.80 37.49
N THR A 153 -34.31 83.14 37.26
CA THR A 153 -33.32 83.43 36.20
C THR A 153 -31.97 82.81 36.59
N CYS A 154 -31.74 81.54 36.23
CA CYS A 154 -30.40 80.97 36.23
C CYS A 154 -30.18 80.29 34.88
N THR A 155 -29.69 81.05 33.89
CA THR A 155 -29.24 80.48 32.62
C THR A 155 -27.78 80.08 32.79
N ALA A 156 -27.53 78.77 32.76
CA ALA A 156 -26.18 78.23 32.69
C ALA A 156 -25.45 78.77 31.44
N THR A 157 -24.21 79.18 31.60
CA THR A 157 -23.31 79.54 30.49
C THR A 157 -22.10 78.63 30.53
N ASP A 158 -21.82 77.96 29.42
CA ASP A 158 -20.55 77.23 29.24
C ASP A 158 -19.38 78.21 29.12
N ASN A 159 -18.15 77.71 29.30
CA ASN A 159 -16.87 78.46 29.28
C ASN A 159 -16.56 79.25 27.99
N ALA A 160 -17.49 79.29 27.02
CA ALA A 160 -17.39 80.05 25.77
C ALA A 160 -18.52 81.10 25.58
N GLY A 161 -19.33 81.40 26.60
CA GLY A 161 -20.24 82.55 26.62
C GLY A 161 -21.40 82.52 25.60
N ARG A 162 -21.81 81.34 25.11
CA ARG A 162 -22.97 81.19 24.21
C ARG A 162 -24.17 80.63 24.96
N LYS A 163 -25.34 81.26 24.79
CA LYS A 163 -26.62 80.80 25.33
C LYS A 163 -27.14 79.65 24.47
N VAL A 164 -27.30 78.45 25.04
CA VAL A 164 -27.99 77.33 24.38
C VAL A 164 -29.47 77.41 24.72
N THR A 165 -30.32 77.53 23.70
CA THR A 165 -31.78 77.43 23.82
C THR A 165 -32.17 76.04 23.39
N THR A 166 -32.59 75.20 24.34
CA THR A 166 -33.14 73.86 24.07
C THR A 166 -34.57 73.97 23.55
N LEU A 167 -34.82 73.37 22.38
CA LEU A 167 -36.12 72.87 21.96
C LEU A 167 -36.16 71.37 22.19
#